data_AF-A0A520HHN4-F1
#
_entry.id   AF-A0A520HHN4-F1
#
_cell.length_a   1.000
_cell.length_b   1.000
_cell.length_c   1.000
_cell.angle_alpha   90.00
_cell.angle_beta   90.00
_cell.angle_gamma   90.00
#
_symmetry.space_group_name_H-M   'P 1'
#
loop_
_entity.id
_entity.type
_entity.pdbx_description
1 polymer ?
#
loop_
_entity_poly.entity_id
_entity_poly.type
_entity_poly.pdbx_seq_one_letter_code
_entity_poly.pdbx_strand_id
1 'polypeptide(L)' 'MSQEVLLVTGLSGAGKSTVLKTLEDLGWEVVDNLPLVLLDRLLDAPLPAG' A
#
# COMPACT_ATOMS: atom_id res chain seq x y z
N MET A 1 -6.47 17.97 2.99
CA MET A 1 -6.97 16.64 2.56
C MET A 1 -6.14 15.62 3.31
N SER A 2 -6.78 14.68 4.00
CA SER A 2 -6.11 13.59 4.69
C SER A 2 -5.93 12.42 3.73
N GLN A 3 -4.69 12.01 3.47
CA GLN A 3 -4.38 10.76 2.76
C GLN A 3 -4.68 9.60 3.72
N GLU A 4 -5.47 8.61 3.29
CA GLU A 4 -5.68 7.39 4.07
C GLU A 4 -4.57 6.38 3.77
N VAL A 5 -3.93 5.87 4.81
CA VAL A 5 -2.83 4.89 4.70
C VAL A 5 -3.20 3.65 5.50
N LEU A 6 -3.17 2.49 4.84
CA LEU A 6 -3.44 1.19 5.47
C LEU A 6 -2.16 0.34 5.50
N LEU A 7 -1.66 0.05 6.70
CA LEU A 7 -0.53 -0.85 6.90
C LEU A 7 -1.03 -2.29 7.07
N VAL A 8 -0.74 -3.13 6.08
CA VAL A 8 -1.05 -4.57 6.13
C VAL A 8 0.15 -5.33 6.69
N THR A 9 -0.06 -6.05 7.80
CA THR A 9 0.97 -6.83 8.47
C THR A 9 0.45 -8.22 8.87
N GLY A 10 1.36 -9.11 9.25
CA GLY A 10 1.05 -10.49 9.64
C GLY A 10 2.21 -11.44 9.38
N LEU A 11 2.18 -12.59 10.05
CA LEU A 11 3.17 -13.66 9.89
C LEU A 11 3.27 -14.14 8.43
N SER A 12 4.37 -14.83 8.10
CA SER A 12 4.49 -15.50 6.80
C SER A 12 3.36 -16.51 6.62
N GLY A 13 2.70 -16.49 5.46
CA GLY A 13 1.51 -17.32 5.19
C GLY A 13 0.17 -16.78 5.71
N ALA A 14 0.13 -15.64 6.42
CA ALA A 14 -1.13 -15.06 6.95
C ALA A 14 -2.08 -14.47 5.89
N GLY A 15 -1.77 -14.60 4.58
CA GLY A 15 -2.63 -14.12 3.51
C GLY A 15 -2.48 -12.64 3.12
N LYS A 16 -1.37 -11.98 3.50
CA LYS A 16 -1.11 -10.57 3.16
C LYS A 16 -1.30 -10.27 1.67
N SER A 17 -0.72 -11.08 0.78
CA SER A 17 -0.84 -10.89 -0.67
C SER A 17 -2.29 -10.98 -1.17
N THR A 18 -3.13 -11.81 -0.53
CA THR A 18 -4.56 -11.86 -0.85
C THR A 18 -5.28 -10.58 -0.45
N VAL A 19 -4.99 -10.05 0.75
CA VAL A 19 -5.54 -8.78 1.23
C VAL A 19 -5.12 -7.63 0.31
N LEU A 20 -3.84 -7.57 -0.04
CA LEU A 20 -3.28 -6.58 -0.95
C LEU A 20 -4.02 -6.59 -2.30
N LYS A 21 -4.23 -7.77 -2.90
CA LYS A 21 -4.97 -7.89 -4.16
C LYS A 21 -6.42 -7.39 -4.05
N THR A 22 -7.12 -7.75 -2.96
CA THR A 22 -8.49 -7.27 -2.75
C THR A 22 -8.53 -5.75 -2.57
N LEU A 23 -7.51 -5.14 -1.95
CA LEU A 23 -7.41 -3.69 -1.81
C LEU A 23 -7.19 -3.02 -3.18
N GLU A 24 -6.36 -3.59 -4.05
CA GLU A 24 -6.21 -3.13 -5.44
C GLU A 24 -7.55 -3.14 -6.19
N ASP A 25 -8.32 -4.24 -6.07
CA ASP A 25 -9.66 -4.36 -6.68
C ASP A 25 -10.65 -3.31 -6.15
N LEU A 26 -10.44 -2.83 -4.92
CA LEU A 26 -11.22 -1.76 -4.28
C LEU A 26 -10.71 -0.35 -4.62
N GLY A 27 -9.68 -0.23 -5.46
CA GLY A 27 -9.12 1.04 -5.92
C GLY A 27 -8.03 1.61 -5.02
N TRP A 28 -7.46 0.84 -4.10
CA TRP A 28 -6.29 1.26 -3.34
C TRP A 28 -5.02 1.17 -4.17
N GLU A 29 -4.14 2.15 -4.03
CA GLU A 29 -2.75 2.00 -4.45
C GLU A 29 -2.03 1.11 -3.43
N VAL A 30 -1.52 -0.01 -3.90
CA VAL A 30 -0.87 -1.00 -3.04
C VAL A 30 0.60 -1.11 -3.37
N VAL A 31 1.43 -1.08 -2.34
CA VAL A 31 2.88 -1.27 -2.46
C VAL A 31 3.32 -2.37 -1.49
N ASP A 32 3.77 -3.50 -2.03
CA ASP A 32 4.35 -4.59 -1.26
C ASP A 32 5.88 -4.41 -1.12
N ASN A 33 6.43 -4.88 0.01
CA ASN A 33 7.86 -4.91 0.28
C ASN A 33 8.61 -3.57 0.08
N LEU A 34 7.95 -2.45 0.38
CA LEU A 34 8.54 -1.11 0.30
C LEU A 34 9.66 -0.94 1.33
N PRO A 35 10.89 -0.58 0.93
CA PRO A 35 11.92 -0.13 1.86
C PRO A 35 11.42 1.10 2.63
N LEU A 36 11.46 1.07 3.98
CA LEU A 36 10.93 2.15 4.81
C LEU A 36 11.53 3.53 4.50
N VAL A 37 12.78 3.58 4.02
CA VAL A 37 13.46 4.82 3.61
C VAL A 37 12.80 5.53 2.43
N LEU A 38 11.89 4.86 1.71
CA LEU A 38 11.13 5.41 0.58
C LEU A 38 9.69 5.80 0.96
N LEU A 39 9.25 5.53 2.20
CA LEU A 39 7.87 5.78 2.61
C LEU A 39 7.47 7.25 2.46
N ASP A 40 8.30 8.17 2.97
CA ASP A 40 8.00 9.60 2.89
C ASP A 40 7.89 10.07 1.44
N ARG A 41 8.77 9.58 0.56
CA ARG A 41 8.73 9.89 -0.87
C ARG A 41 7.48 9.35 -1.57
N LEU A 42 6.98 8.20 -1.14
CA LEU A 42 5.74 7.64 -1.67
C LEU A 42 4.54 8.49 -1.27
N LEU A 43 4.49 8.93 -0.01
CA LEU A 43 3.37 9.73 0.50
C LEU A 43 3.35 11.16 -0.07
N ASP A 44 4.52 11.70 -0.43
CA ASP A 44 4.66 13.00 -1.09
C ASP A 44 4.47 12.94 -2.61
N ALA A 45 4.47 11.75 -3.21
CA ALA A 45 4.32 11.61 -4.66
C ALA A 45 2.90 12.02 -5.09
N PRO A 46 2.77 12.75 -6.21
CA PRO A 46 1.46 12.98 -6.79
C PRO A 46 0.89 11.63 -7.25
N LEU A 47 -0.41 11.43 -6.99
CA LEU A 47 -1.11 10.25 -7.48
C LEU A 47 -0.92 10.14 -9.00
N PRO A 48 -0.63 8.95 -9.54
CA PRO A 48 -0.49 8.76 -10.97
C PRO A 48 -1.77 9.24 -11.68
N ALA A 49 -1.59 9.95 -12.79
CA ALA A 49 -2.71 10.36 -13.64
C ALA A 49 -3.24 9.12 -14.36
N GLY A 50 -4.20 8.44 -13.72
CA GLY A 50 -5.08 7.44 -14.33
C GLY A 50 -6.28 8.11 -14.97
#